data_AF-A0A7Z6Y428-F1
#
_entry.id   AF-A0A7Z6Y428-F1
#
_cell.length_a   1.000
_cell.length_b   1.000
_cell.length_c   1.000
_cell.angle_alpha   90.00
_cell.angle_beta   90.00
_cell.angle_gamma   90.00
#
_symmetry.space_group_name_H-M   'P 1'
#
loop_
_entity.id
_entity.type
_entity.pdbx_description
1 polymer ?
#
loop_
_entity_poly.entity_id
_entity_poly.type
_entity_poly.pdbx_seq_one_letter_code
_entity_poly.pdbx_strand_id
1 'polypeptide(L)' 'MDPEHNDLEGLFQPALDHLGPLKSDEIYGFVPALALGGPMELKNLQRVKLIEHLEFLSQLSPLQDWGFPDV' A
#
# COMPACT_ATOMS: atom_id res chain seq x y z
N MET A 1 -0.02 -13.21 -10.64
CA MET A 1 0.35 -12.88 -9.25
C MET A 1 0.14 -14.14 -8.44
N ASP A 2 1.20 -14.70 -7.87
CA ASP A 2 1.09 -15.81 -6.94
C ASP A 2 0.37 -15.29 -5.67
N PRO A 3 -0.78 -15.83 -5.27
CA PRO A 3 -1.50 -15.38 -4.08
C PRO A 3 -0.65 -15.45 -2.80
N GLU A 4 0.39 -16.30 -2.79
CA GLU A 4 1.26 -16.54 -1.65
C GLU A 4 2.35 -15.45 -1.51
N HIS A 5 2.58 -14.61 -2.53
CA HIS A 5 3.58 -13.54 -2.53
C HIS A 5 2.93 -12.16 -2.71
N ASN A 6 2.27 -11.67 -1.66
CA ASN A 6 1.78 -10.28 -1.55
C ASN A 6 2.84 -9.35 -0.93
N ASP A 7 4.10 -9.51 -1.32
CA ASP A 7 5.21 -8.67 -0.87
C ASP A 7 5.66 -7.75 -2.00
N LEU A 8 5.08 -6.55 -2.02
CA LEU A 8 5.37 -5.53 -3.02
C LEU A 8 6.85 -5.11 -2.94
N GLU A 9 7.63 -5.51 -3.94
CA GLU A 9 9.07 -5.25 -4.05
C GLU A 9 9.92 -5.72 -2.84
N GLY A 10 9.42 -6.68 -2.04
CA GLY A 10 10.14 -7.13 -0.85
C GLY A 10 10.14 -6.11 0.30
N LEU A 11 9.21 -5.15 0.30
CA LEU A 11 9.15 -4.05 1.26
C LEU A 11 8.48 -4.43 2.58
N PHE A 12 7.75 -5.54 2.66
CA PHE A 12 7.00 -5.89 3.86
C PHE A 12 7.92 -6.15 5.07
N GLN A 13 8.93 -7.01 4.92
CA GLN A 13 9.84 -7.32 6.03
C GLN A 13 10.65 -6.09 6.47
N PRO A 14 11.27 -5.29 5.58
CA PRO A 14 11.93 -4.04 5.96
C PRO A 14 10.99 -3.01 6.61
N ALA A 15 9.73 -2.93 6.16
CA ALA A 15 8.74 -2.04 6.77
C ALA A 15 8.38 -2.49 8.18
N LEU A 16 8.21 -3.80 8.40
CA LEU A 16 7.97 -4.37 9.71
C LEU A 16 9.13 -4.08 10.67
N ASP A 17 10.37 -4.25 10.20
CA ASP A 17 11.57 -4.02 11.01
C ASP A 17 11.76 -2.54 11.36
N HIS A 18 11.50 -1.62 10.41
CA HIS A 18 11.74 -0.19 10.59
C HIS A 18 10.57 0.56 11.25
N LEU A 19 9.33 0.22 10.92
CA LEU A 19 8.12 0.92 11.37
C LEU A 19 7.39 0.17 12.50
N GLY A 20 7.74 -1.09 12.73
CA GLY A 20 7.12 -1.96 13.72
C GLY A 20 5.75 -2.48 13.28
N PRO A 21 5.17 -3.42 14.04
CA PRO A 21 3.93 -4.10 13.69
C PRO A 21 2.73 -3.15 13.67
N LEU A 22 1.83 -3.38 12.71
CA LEU A 22 0.58 -2.64 12.54
C LEU A 22 -0.43 -2.99 13.63
N LYS A 23 -1.27 -2.00 13.98
CA LYS A 23 -2.53 -2.26 14.68
C LYS A 23 -3.61 -2.71 13.68
N SER A 24 -4.72 -3.22 14.19
CA SER A 24 -5.84 -3.69 13.36
C SER A 24 -6.46 -2.62 12.46
N ASP A 25 -6.22 -1.33 12.74
CA ASP A 25 -6.73 -0.18 11.97
C ASP A 25 -5.62 0.59 11.22
N GLU A 26 -4.44 -0.02 11.04
CA GLU A 26 -3.29 0.59 10.38
C GLU A 26 -2.83 -0.20 9.15
N ILE A 27 -2.19 0.49 8.22
CA ILE A 27 -1.47 -0.08 7.06
C ILE A 27 -0.11 0.59 6.87
N TYR A 28 0.80 -0.08 6.16
CA TYR A 28 1.97 0.58 5.58
C TYR A 28 1.56 1.24 4.27
N GLY A 29 1.51 2.57 4.26
CA GLY A 29 1.14 3.37 3.09
C GLY A 29 2.29 4.23 2.62
N PHE A 30 2.40 4.44 1.30
CA PHE A 30 3.37 5.37 0.73
C PHE A 30 2.93 6.82 0.97
N VAL A 31 3.86 7.63 1.45
CA VAL A 31 3.70 9.07 1.69
C VAL A 31 4.88 9.79 1.02
N PRO A 32 4.66 10.53 -0.08
CA PRO A 32 3.38 10.75 -0.76
C PRO A 32 2.84 9.48 -1.44
N ALA A 33 1.54 9.47 -1.74
CA ALA A 33 0.89 8.37 -2.46
C ALA A 33 1.52 8.14 -3.85
N LEU A 34 1.65 6.87 -4.26
CA LEU A 34 2.24 6.51 -5.56
C LEU A 34 1.50 7.10 -6.76
N ALA A 35 0.18 7.29 -6.66
CA ALA A 35 -0.64 7.96 -7.68
C ALA A 35 -0.17 9.39 -7.98
N LEU A 36 0.59 10.02 -7.08
CA LEU A 36 1.19 11.35 -7.26
C LEU A 36 2.62 11.30 -7.84
N GLY A 37 3.10 10.13 -8.26
CA GLY A 37 4.45 9.94 -8.81
C GLY A 37 5.56 9.80 -7.78
N GLY A 38 5.22 9.41 -6.54
CA GLY A 38 6.21 9.16 -5.47
C GLY A 38 7.06 7.91 -5.73
N PRO A 39 8.31 7.86 -5.24
CA PRO A 39 9.16 6.68 -5.39
C PRO A 39 8.70 5.54 -4.46
N MET A 40 8.81 4.30 -4.95
CA MET A 40 8.53 3.07 -4.19
C MET A 40 9.73 2.70 -3.32
N GLU A 41 9.99 3.47 -2.27
CA GLU A 41 11.13 3.28 -1.37
C GLU A 41 10.69 3.09 0.08
N LEU A 42 11.43 2.30 0.86
CA LEU A 42 11.16 2.07 2.28
C LEU A 42 11.04 3.37 3.09
N LYS A 43 11.86 4.39 2.78
CA LYS A 43 11.84 5.69 3.48
C LYS A 43 10.53 6.46 3.27
N ASN A 44 9.76 6.10 2.25
CA ASN A 44 8.46 6.70 1.92
C ASN A 44 7.29 5.91 2.52
N LEU A 45 7.53 4.78 3.17
CA LEU A 45 6.50 4.06 3.89
C LEU A 45 6.27 4.68 5.28
N GLN A 46 5.00 4.80 5.64
CA GLN A 46 4.57 5.20 6.97
C GLN A 46 3.45 4.30 7.45
N ARG A 47 3.34 4.14 8.77
CA ARG A 47 2.14 3.57 9.40
C ARG A 47 1.06 4.62 9.41
N VAL A 48 -0.02 4.35 8.69
CA VAL A 48 -1.15 5.25 8.52
C VAL A 48 -2.44 4.53 8.87
N LYS A 49 -3.49 5.28 9.19
CA LYS A 49 -4.80 4.69 9.45
C LYS A 49 -5.42 4.16 8.16
N LEU A 50 -5.94 2.94 8.23
CA LEU A 50 -6.45 2.19 7.09
C LEU A 50 -7.56 2.95 6.37
N ILE A 51 -8.60 3.38 7.09
CA ILE A 51 -9.80 3.97 6.47
C ILE A 51 -9.47 5.33 5.85
N GLU A 52 -8.79 6.19 6.59
CA GLU A 52 -8.42 7.55 6.18
C GLU A 52 -7.46 7.51 4.98
N HIS A 53 -6.51 6.58 4.97
CA HIS A 53 -5.58 6.46 3.86
C HIS A 53 -6.27 5.91 2.59
N LEU A 54 -7.13 4.90 2.71
CA LEU A 54 -7.89 4.39 1.57
C LEU A 54 -8.88 5.42 1.01
N GLU A 55 -9.56 6.16 1.89
CA GLU A 55 -10.45 7.25 1.50
C GLU A 55 -9.67 8.31 0.70
N PHE A 56 -8.51 8.75 1.20
CA PHE A 56 -7.63 9.66 0.47
C PHE A 56 -7.21 9.11 -0.90
N LEU A 57 -6.78 7.84 -0.98
CA LEU A 57 -6.35 7.22 -2.24
C LEU A 57 -7.49 7.15 -3.27
N SER A 58 -8.72 6.88 -2.82
CA SER A 58 -9.89 6.81 -3.71
C SER A 58 -10.21 8.14 -4.42
N GLN A 59 -9.79 9.26 -3.81
CA GLN A 59 -9.96 10.60 -4.37
C GLN A 59 -8.86 10.96 -5.37
N LEU A 60 -7.72 10.26 -5.36
CA LEU A 60 -6.58 10.55 -6.24
C LEU A 60 -6.71 9.91 -7.62
N SER A 61 -7.27 8.71 -7.71
CA SER A 61 -7.41 7.99 -8.96
C SER A 61 -8.62 7.07 -8.94
N PRO A 62 -9.37 6.95 -10.05
CA PRO A 62 -10.46 5.98 -10.14
C PRO A 62 -9.92 4.56 -9.97
N LEU A 63 -10.70 3.69 -9.33
CA LEU A 63 -10.39 2.27 -9.28
C LEU A 63 -10.33 1.73 -10.71
N GLN A 64 -9.18 1.19 -11.09
CA GLN A 64 -9.03 0.54 -12.37
C GLN A 64 -9.67 -0.85 -12.29
N ASP A 65 -10.71 -1.07 -13.09
CA ASP A 65 -11.22 -2.41 -13.32
C ASP A 65 -10.12 -3.20 -14.05
N TRP A 66 -9.54 -4.19 -13.36
CA TRP A 66 -8.49 -5.04 -13.94
C TRP A 66 -9.06 -6.07 -14.92
N GLY A 67 -10.38 -6.12 -15.13
CA GLY A 67 -11.03 -7.06 -16.02
C GLY A 67 -10.72 -8.49 -15.60
N PHE A 68 -11.35 -8.96 -14.52
CA PHE A 68 -11.29 -10.38 -14.21
C PHE A 68 -11.84 -11.14 -15.43
N PRO A 69 -11.08 -12.08 -16.03
CA PRO A 69 -11.62 -12.87 -17.12
C PRO A 69 -12.87 -13.59 -16.60
N ASP A 70 -13.96 -13.54 -17.37
CA ASP A 70 -15.17 -14.33 -17.08
C ASP A 70 -14.74 -15.80 -16.92
N VAL A 71 -14.87 -16.31 -15.70
CA VAL A 71 -14.51 -17.70 -15.34
C VAL A 71 -15.58 -18.67 -15.82
#